data_AF-A0A4S8HSI9-F1
#
_entry.id   AF-A0A4S8HSI9-F1
#
_cell.length_a   1.000
_cell.length_b   1.000
_cell.length_c   1.000
_cell.angle_alpha   90.00
_cell.angle_beta   90.00
_cell.angle_gamma   90.00
#
_symmetry.space_group_name_H-M   'P 1'
#
loop_
_entity.id
_entity.type
_entity.pdbx_description
1 polymer ?
#
loop_
_entity_poly.entity_id
_entity_poly.type
_entity_poly.pdbx_seq_one_letter_code
_entity_poly.pdbx_strand_id
1 'polypeptide(L)'
;MNPFYKTWFLLIACIVINTTTTLANDGHAAPSTFTATRFITSVKTFDSIITATTAAKVCACQILNLRSNNHHVKNAVVFAEKTISDEPTDLAKARLRLEKEKRLLRILFYNKIEVIAKTTASTDCNTLFLQLKKKQANLMLYEVLDADVAVR
;
A
#
# COMPACT_ATOMS: atom_id res chain seq x y z
N MET A 1 36.13 46.63 -28.79
CA MET A 1 35.54 46.09 -27.53
C MET A 1 35.72 44.58 -27.57
N ASN A 2 36.69 44.06 -26.82
CA ASN A 2 37.15 42.67 -26.93
C ASN A 2 36.09 41.66 -26.44
N PRO A 3 35.94 40.51 -27.12
CA PRO A 3 34.94 39.49 -26.81
C PRO A 3 35.15 38.84 -25.43
N PHE A 4 36.33 39.00 -24.83
CA PHE A 4 36.70 38.46 -23.52
C PHE A 4 35.93 39.06 -22.34
N TYR A 5 35.50 40.33 -22.42
CA TYR A 5 34.78 40.97 -21.31
C TYR A 5 33.34 40.45 -21.20
N LYS A 6 32.73 40.04 -22.33
CA LYS A 6 31.35 39.57 -22.41
C LYS A 6 31.18 38.14 -21.86
N THR A 7 32.17 37.28 -22.08
CA THR A 7 32.19 35.91 -21.54
C THR A 7 32.43 35.87 -20.03
N TRP A 8 33.21 36.80 -19.49
CA TRP A 8 33.44 36.88 -18.03
C TRP A 8 32.21 37.34 -17.25
N PHE A 9 31.43 38.29 -17.78
CA PHE A 9 30.17 38.70 -17.14
C PHE A 9 29.13 37.56 -17.09
N LEU A 10 29.08 36.70 -18.12
CA LEU A 10 28.18 35.53 -18.14
C LEU A 10 28.58 34.47 -17.11
N LEU A 11 29.88 34.23 -16.91
CA LEU A 11 30.37 33.27 -15.91
C LEU A 11 30.08 33.73 -14.47
N ILE A 12 30.20 35.03 -14.18
CA ILE A 12 29.89 35.57 -12.84
C ILE A 12 28.38 35.48 -12.57
N ALA A 13 27.52 35.73 -13.56
CA ALA A 13 26.08 35.59 -13.41
C ALA A 13 25.65 34.14 -13.10
N CYS A 14 26.28 33.14 -13.71
CA CYS A 14 25.97 31.72 -13.43
C CYS A 14 26.39 31.25 -12.03
N ILE A 15 27.43 31.85 -11.43
CA ILE A 15 27.88 31.47 -10.08
C ILE A 15 26.94 32.04 -9.00
N VAL A 16 26.35 33.23 -9.23
CA VAL A 16 25.44 33.87 -8.26
C VAL A 16 24.08 33.14 -8.18
N ILE A 17 23.60 32.53 -9.27
CA ILE A 17 22.31 31.82 -9.29
C ILE A 17 22.37 30.47 -8.55
N ASN A 18 23.55 29.83 -8.48
CA ASN A 18 23.73 28.55 -7.77
C ASN A 18 23.86 28.70 -6.24
N THR A 19 24.12 29.91 -5.72
CA THR A 19 24.19 30.15 -4.27
C THR A 19 22.84 30.47 -3.62
N THR A 20 21.79 30.66 -4.41
CA THR A 20 20.42 30.75 -3.88
C THR A 20 19.75 29.38 -3.94
N THR A 21 20.36 28.36 -3.31
CA THR A 21 19.55 27.28 -2.75
C THR A 21 18.74 27.92 -1.63
N THR A 22 17.54 28.39 -1.93
CA THR A 22 16.55 28.69 -0.91
C THR A 22 16.33 27.40 -0.13
N LEU A 23 16.99 27.26 1.01
CA LEU A 23 16.45 26.42 2.07
C LEU A 23 15.06 26.99 2.32
N ALA A 24 14.03 26.22 1.99
CA ALA A 24 12.69 26.42 2.51
C ALA A 24 12.77 26.18 4.02
N ASN A 25 13.29 27.16 4.76
CA ASN A 25 13.12 27.24 6.19
C ASN A 25 11.77 27.90 6.42
N ASP A 26 10.71 27.14 6.14
CA ASP A 26 9.38 27.49 6.59
C ASP A 26 9.46 27.41 8.11
N GLY A 27 9.55 28.57 8.78
CA GLY A 27 9.58 28.73 10.23
C GLY A 27 8.28 28.27 10.92
N HIS A 28 7.63 27.24 10.42
CA HIS A 28 6.43 26.64 10.94
C HIS A 28 6.73 25.25 11.49
N ALA A 29 6.71 25.20 12.83
CA ALA A 29 6.54 24.03 13.68
C ALA A 29 7.35 22.79 13.28
N ALA A 30 8.37 22.48 14.09
CA ALA A 30 8.95 21.14 14.13
C ALA A 30 7.82 20.09 14.05
N PRO A 31 7.94 19.05 13.21
CA PRO A 31 6.88 18.07 13.04
C PRO A 31 6.50 17.55 14.42
N SER A 32 5.21 17.71 14.76
CA SER A 32 4.63 17.24 16.01
C SER A 32 5.17 15.85 16.31
N THR A 33 5.85 15.68 17.45
CA THR A 33 6.37 14.39 17.90
C THR A 33 5.28 13.33 17.76
N PHE A 34 5.61 12.24 17.08
CA PHE A 34 4.68 11.12 16.92
C PHE A 34 4.27 10.60 18.29
N THR A 35 3.04 10.90 18.70
CA THR A 35 2.44 10.35 19.92
C THR A 35 1.44 9.27 19.53
N ALA A 36 1.65 8.05 20.02
CA ALA A 36 0.76 6.91 19.79
C ALA A 36 -0.71 7.24 20.08
N THR A 37 -0.98 8.09 21.08
CA THR A 37 -2.33 8.55 21.43
C THR A 37 -3.00 9.33 20.30
N ARG A 38 -2.30 10.27 19.65
CA ARG A 38 -2.85 11.01 18.50
C ARG A 38 -3.11 10.08 17.32
N PHE A 39 -2.19 9.15 17.05
CA PHE A 39 -2.38 8.14 16.01
C PHE A 39 -3.61 7.26 16.28
N ILE A 40 -3.76 6.73 17.49
CA ILE A 40 -4.93 5.92 17.89
C ILE A 40 -6.22 6.73 17.80
N THR A 41 -6.18 8.02 18.16
CA THR A 41 -7.36 8.89 18.09
C THR A 41 -7.77 9.14 16.65
N SER A 42 -6.81 9.41 15.75
CA SER A 42 -7.05 9.56 14.31
C SER A 42 -7.55 8.28 13.64
N VAL A 43 -7.07 7.11 14.08
CA VAL A 43 -7.58 5.80 13.61
C VAL A 43 -9.02 5.58 14.08
N LYS A 44 -9.35 5.91 15.33
CA LYS A 44 -10.74 5.81 15.83
C LYS A 44 -11.72 6.71 15.08
N THR A 45 -11.32 7.93 14.74
CA THR A 45 -12.17 8.81 13.92
C THR A 45 -12.33 8.28 12.50
N PHE A 46 -11.29 7.68 11.92
CA PHE A 46 -11.39 7.01 10.62
C PHE A 46 -12.38 5.83 10.67
N ASP A 47 -12.30 4.97 11.68
CA ASP A 47 -13.23 3.85 11.88
C ASP A 47 -14.69 4.33 11.99
N SER A 48 -14.94 5.49 12.62
CA SER A 48 -16.28 6.06 12.77
C SER A 48 -16.87 6.69 11.49
N ILE A 49 -16.03 6.95 10.47
CA ILE A 49 -16.49 7.42 9.15
C ILE A 49 -16.82 6.22 8.23
N ILE A 50 -16.24 5.04 8.51
CA ILE A 50 -16.49 3.81 7.74
C ILE A 50 -17.85 3.15 8.08
N THR A 51 -18.58 3.64 9.09
CA THR A 51 -19.97 3.22 9.37
C THR A 51 -21.02 3.80 8.41
N ALA A 52 -20.62 4.27 7.22
CA ALA A 52 -21.53 4.57 6.13
C ALA A 52 -21.94 3.26 5.45
N THR A 53 -23.22 2.86 5.64
CA THR A 53 -23.95 1.82 4.89
C THR A 53 -23.06 0.78 4.22
N THR A 54 -22.63 -0.23 4.99
CA THR A 54 -21.77 -1.30 4.48
C THR A 54 -22.53 -2.10 3.41
N ALA A 55 -22.35 -1.72 2.14
CA ALA A 55 -22.72 -2.55 1.02
C ALA A 55 -22.16 -3.96 1.26
N ALA A 56 -22.94 -4.99 0.93
CA ALA A 56 -22.50 -6.36 1.14
C ALA A 56 -21.17 -6.56 0.38
N LYS A 57 -20.17 -7.19 1.03
CA LYS A 57 -18.84 -7.39 0.45
C LYS A 57 -18.51 -8.87 0.36
N VAL A 58 -17.67 -9.22 -0.61
CA VAL A 58 -16.98 -10.50 -0.67
C VAL A 58 -15.48 -10.28 -0.51
N CYS A 59 -14.85 -11.18 0.23
CA CYS A 59 -13.42 -11.19 0.42
C CYS A 59 -12.84 -12.51 -0.09
N ALA A 60 -11.78 -12.40 -0.87
CA ALA A 60 -10.90 -13.51 -1.21
C ALA A 60 -9.55 -13.35 -0.51
N CYS A 61 -8.92 -14.46 -0.16
CA CYS A 61 -7.69 -14.50 0.63
C CYS A 61 -6.73 -15.56 0.09
N GLN A 62 -5.44 -15.25 0.11
CA GLN A 62 -4.36 -16.22 -0.06
C GLN A 62 -3.34 -16.06 1.07
N ILE A 63 -2.96 -17.17 1.69
CA ILE A 63 -1.86 -17.24 2.64
C ILE A 63 -0.64 -17.76 1.90
N LEU A 64 0.46 -17.02 1.96
CA LEU A 64 1.64 -17.18 1.14
C LEU A 64 2.89 -17.38 2.01
N ASN A 65 3.78 -18.23 1.53
CA ASN A 65 5.19 -18.19 1.90
C ASN A 65 5.95 -17.51 0.75
N LEU A 66 6.61 -16.41 1.06
CA LEU A 66 7.37 -15.59 0.12
C LEU A 66 8.86 -15.81 0.36
N ARG A 67 9.62 -16.06 -0.70
CA ARG A 67 11.07 -16.26 -0.62
C ARG A 67 11.78 -15.52 -1.75
N SER A 68 12.76 -14.71 -1.35
CA SER A 68 13.82 -14.19 -2.21
C SER A 68 15.16 -14.79 -1.78
N ASN A 69 16.26 -14.42 -2.44
CA ASN A 69 17.57 -15.05 -2.18
C ASN A 69 18.01 -14.92 -0.70
N ASN A 70 17.72 -13.78 -0.06
CA ASN A 70 18.14 -13.50 1.32
C ASN A 70 16.97 -13.20 2.26
N HIS A 71 15.72 -13.27 1.78
CA HIS A 71 14.56 -12.91 2.57
C HIS A 71 13.46 -13.96 2.49
N HIS A 72 12.84 -14.23 3.63
CA HIS A 72 11.82 -15.25 3.77
C HIS A 72 10.69 -14.71 4.66
N VAL A 73 9.50 -14.58 4.08
CA VAL A 73 8.29 -14.20 4.81
C VAL A 73 7.35 -15.39 4.84
N LYS A 74 6.97 -15.83 6.04
CA LYS A 74 6.03 -16.94 6.22
C LYS A 74 4.66 -16.41 6.63
N ASN A 75 3.61 -17.12 6.25
CA ASN A 75 2.22 -16.81 6.62
C ASN A 75 1.79 -15.38 6.26
N ALA A 76 2.29 -14.87 5.13
CA ALA A 76 1.87 -13.57 4.59
C ALA A 76 0.47 -13.71 3.99
N VAL A 77 -0.47 -12.88 4.43
CA VAL A 77 -1.86 -12.93 3.96
C VAL A 77 -2.12 -11.76 3.03
N VAL A 78 -2.58 -12.07 1.83
CA VAL A 78 -3.04 -11.09 0.84
C VAL A 78 -4.54 -11.27 0.66
N PHE A 79 -5.27 -10.19 0.81
CA PHE A 79 -6.72 -10.16 0.60
C PHE A 79 -7.08 -9.39 -0.66
N ALA A 80 -8.23 -9.72 -1.25
CA ALA A 80 -8.90 -8.88 -2.21
C ALA A 80 -10.37 -8.74 -1.81
N GLU A 81 -10.78 -7.50 -1.63
CA GLU A 81 -12.14 -7.13 -1.28
C GLU A 81 -12.88 -6.66 -2.54
N LYS A 82 -14.12 -7.10 -2.69
CA LYS A 82 -15.02 -6.61 -3.72
C LYS A 82 -16.38 -6.29 -3.11
N THR A 83 -16.96 -5.17 -3.49
CA THR A 83 -18.36 -4.88 -3.19
C THR A 83 -19.25 -5.79 -4.03
N ILE A 84 -20.24 -6.42 -3.39
CA ILE A 84 -21.24 -7.24 -4.08
C ILE A 84 -22.05 -6.31 -4.96
N SER A 85 -21.86 -6.48 -6.26
CA SER A 85 -22.87 -6.19 -7.28
C SER A 85 -23.74 -7.44 -7.42
N ASP A 86 -24.97 -7.34 -7.92
CA ASP A 86 -25.86 -8.50 -8.12
C ASP A 86 -25.35 -9.56 -9.12
N GLU A 87 -24.06 -9.52 -9.47
CA GLU A 87 -23.38 -10.46 -10.34
C GLU A 87 -22.81 -11.65 -9.55
N PRO A 88 -23.05 -12.91 -10.01
CA PRO A 88 -22.46 -14.10 -9.39
C PRO A 88 -20.94 -14.21 -9.58
N THR A 89 -20.32 -13.28 -10.32
CA THR A 89 -18.90 -13.33 -10.71
C THR A 89 -17.96 -12.58 -9.75
N ASP A 90 -18.50 -11.94 -8.71
CA ASP A 90 -17.73 -11.02 -7.88
C ASP A 90 -16.60 -11.69 -7.11
N LEU A 91 -16.85 -12.89 -6.61
CA LEU A 91 -15.83 -13.70 -5.95
C LEU A 91 -14.73 -14.14 -6.95
N ALA A 92 -15.09 -14.40 -8.21
CA ALA A 92 -14.12 -14.71 -9.25
C ALA A 92 -13.25 -13.49 -9.61
N LYS A 93 -13.84 -12.28 -9.65
CA LYS A 93 -13.10 -11.02 -9.85
C LYS A 93 -12.11 -10.75 -8.71
N ALA A 94 -12.53 -10.93 -7.46
CA ALA A 94 -11.64 -10.81 -6.29
C ALA A 94 -10.47 -11.82 -6.35
N ARG A 95 -10.75 -13.07 -6.71
CA ARG A 95 -9.70 -14.09 -6.92
C ARG A 95 -8.74 -13.72 -8.04
N LEU A 96 -9.26 -13.20 -9.16
CA LEU A 96 -8.43 -12.77 -10.28
C LEU A 96 -7.49 -11.62 -9.87
N ARG A 97 -7.97 -10.67 -9.06
CA ARG A 97 -7.13 -9.58 -8.54
C ARG A 97 -5.96 -10.10 -7.69
N LEU A 98 -6.19 -11.12 -6.86
CA LEU A 98 -5.14 -11.78 -6.08
C LEU A 98 -4.12 -12.50 -6.95
N GLU A 99 -4.58 -13.21 -7.99
CA GLU A 99 -3.68 -13.92 -8.90
C GLU A 99 -2.80 -12.93 -9.70
N LYS A 100 -3.37 -11.78 -10.11
CA LYS A 100 -2.60 -10.69 -10.72
C LYS A 100 -1.54 -10.14 -9.76
N GLU A 101 -1.92 -9.86 -8.52
CA GLU A 101 -0.99 -9.34 -7.51
C GLU A 101 0.14 -10.33 -7.22
N LYS A 102 -0.20 -11.61 -7.01
CA LYS A 102 0.79 -12.66 -6.81
C LYS A 102 1.80 -12.74 -7.96
N ARG A 103 1.33 -12.56 -9.21
CA ARG A 103 2.22 -12.53 -10.39
C ARG A 103 3.16 -11.33 -10.34
N LEU A 104 2.68 -10.15 -9.95
CA LEU A 104 3.51 -8.95 -9.77
C LEU A 104 4.53 -9.13 -8.65
N LEU A 105 4.10 -9.64 -7.49
CA LEU A 105 4.99 -9.97 -6.37
C LEU A 105 6.13 -10.89 -6.78
N ARG A 106 5.82 -11.89 -7.63
CA ARG A 106 6.83 -12.82 -8.12
C ARG A 106 7.85 -12.17 -9.06
N ILE A 107 7.40 -11.25 -9.91
CA ILE A 107 8.26 -10.59 -10.90
C ILE A 107 9.14 -9.53 -10.24
N LEU A 108 8.60 -8.80 -9.26
CA LEU A 108 9.24 -7.62 -8.70
C LEU A 108 10.04 -7.88 -7.42
N PHE A 109 9.58 -8.80 -6.57
CA PHE A 109 10.09 -8.89 -5.19
C PHE A 109 10.54 -10.30 -4.76
N TYR A 110 9.87 -11.36 -5.22
CA TYR A 110 10.07 -12.71 -4.70
C TYR A 110 10.28 -13.76 -5.79
N ASN A 111 11.43 -14.42 -5.75
CA ASN A 111 11.80 -15.48 -6.70
C ASN A 111 10.89 -16.71 -6.57
N LYS A 112 10.40 -16.98 -5.35
CA LYS A 112 9.51 -18.11 -5.07
C LYS A 112 8.35 -17.66 -4.19
N ILE A 113 7.14 -17.98 -4.63
CA ILE A 113 5.90 -17.79 -3.89
C ILE A 113 5.18 -19.12 -3.81
N GLU A 114 4.84 -19.55 -2.61
CA GLU A 114 4.08 -20.77 -2.34
C GLU A 114 2.75 -20.39 -1.69
N VAL A 115 1.64 -20.88 -2.25
CA VAL A 115 0.30 -20.67 -1.68
C VAL A 115 0.03 -21.81 -0.70
N ILE A 116 -0.08 -21.47 0.58
CA ILE A 116 -0.32 -22.43 1.66
C ILE A 116 -1.80 -22.72 1.81
N ALA A 117 -2.63 -21.67 1.70
CA ALA A 117 -4.07 -21.77 1.84
C ALA A 117 -4.78 -20.69 1.03
N LYS A 118 -6.01 -21.00 0.64
CA LYS A 118 -6.94 -20.05 0.01
C LYS A 118 -8.24 -20.08 0.79
N THR A 119 -8.82 -18.92 1.04
CA THR A 119 -10.16 -18.82 1.65
C THR A 119 -10.97 -17.74 0.98
N THR A 120 -12.28 -17.89 0.99
CA THR A 120 -13.22 -16.87 0.50
C THR A 120 -14.40 -16.78 1.43
N ALA A 121 -14.91 -15.57 1.66
CA ALA A 121 -16.04 -15.35 2.55
C ALA A 121 -16.90 -14.18 2.04
N SER A 122 -18.20 -14.24 2.31
CA SER A 122 -19.13 -13.14 2.03
C SER A 122 -19.14 -12.12 3.17
N THR A 123 -17.97 -11.58 3.48
CA THR A 123 -17.74 -10.59 4.54
C THR A 123 -16.60 -9.68 4.13
N ASP A 124 -16.41 -8.57 4.85
CA ASP A 124 -15.28 -7.68 4.64
C ASP A 124 -13.95 -8.35 5.01
N CYS A 125 -12.88 -7.94 4.36
CA CYS A 125 -11.58 -8.58 4.54
C CYS A 125 -10.96 -8.35 5.92
N ASN A 126 -11.33 -7.26 6.60
CA ASN A 126 -10.83 -6.96 7.95
C ASN A 126 -11.43 -7.94 8.97
N THR A 127 -12.74 -8.18 8.91
CA THR A 127 -13.42 -9.16 9.74
C THR A 127 -12.86 -10.56 9.50
N LEU A 128 -12.66 -10.94 8.23
CA LEU A 128 -12.04 -12.23 7.89
C LEU A 128 -10.61 -12.35 8.44
N PHE A 129 -9.80 -11.29 8.33
CA PHE A 129 -8.45 -11.27 8.87
C PHE A 129 -8.43 -11.46 10.39
N LEU A 130 -9.29 -10.76 11.12
CA LEU A 130 -9.39 -10.91 12.57
C LEU A 130 -9.80 -12.34 12.97
N GLN A 131 -10.71 -12.97 12.23
CA GLN A 131 -11.08 -14.38 12.45
C GLN A 131 -9.92 -15.34 12.18
N LEU A 132 -9.16 -15.13 11.11
CA LEU A 132 -7.99 -15.95 10.79
C LEU A 132 -6.88 -15.75 11.83
N LYS A 133 -6.62 -14.52 12.26
CA LYS A 133 -5.59 -14.19 13.26
C LYS A 133 -5.86 -14.80 14.63
N LYS A 134 -7.15 -14.96 15.00
CA LYS A 134 -7.55 -15.71 16.21
C LYS A 134 -7.19 -17.20 16.12
N LYS A 135 -7.25 -17.80 14.93
CA LYS A 135 -6.88 -19.21 14.71
C LYS A 135 -5.37 -19.40 14.57
N GLN A 136 -4.69 -18.41 14.01
CA GLN A 136 -3.27 -18.47 13.72
C GLN A 136 -2.62 -17.10 14.02
N ALA A 137 -2.00 -17.00 15.19
CA ALA A 137 -1.45 -15.73 15.68
C ALA A 137 -0.28 -15.18 14.85
N ASN A 138 0.46 -16.06 14.14
CA ASN A 138 1.61 -15.70 13.32
C ASN A 138 1.26 -15.28 11.89
N LEU A 139 -0.02 -14.98 11.60
CA LEU A 139 -0.42 -14.40 10.31
C LEU A 139 0.04 -12.95 10.21
N MET A 140 0.72 -12.63 9.12
CA MET A 140 1.16 -11.29 8.79
C MET A 140 0.28 -10.74 7.68
N LEU A 141 -0.47 -9.67 7.95
CA LEU A 141 -1.22 -8.97 6.90
C LEU A 141 -0.21 -8.30 5.97
N TYR A 142 -0.24 -8.69 4.69
CA TYR A 142 0.58 -8.05 3.67
C TYR A 142 -0.19 -6.87 3.07
N GLU A 143 -1.38 -7.13 2.53
CA GLU A 143 -2.19 -6.10 1.87
C GLU A 143 -3.65 -6.54 1.75
N VAL A 144 -4.55 -5.55 1.67
CA VAL A 144 -5.96 -5.71 1.29
C VAL A 144 -6.17 -4.96 -0.03
N LEU A 145 -6.36 -5.71 -1.11
CA LEU A 145 -6.53 -5.17 -2.45
C LEU A 145 -7.99 -4.80 -2.70
N ASP A 146 -8.21 -3.64 -3.32
CA ASP A 146 -9.52 -3.29 -3.87
C ASP A 146 -9.69 -3.95 -5.24
N ALA A 147 -10.70 -4.83 -5.37
CA ALA A 147 -11.07 -5.51 -6.60
C ALA A 147 -12.24 -4.86 -7.35
N ASP A 148 -12.79 -3.76 -6.83
CA ASP A 148 -13.69 -2.88 -7.58
C ASP A 148 -12.92 -1.98 -8.57
N VAL A 149 -11.66 -1.68 -8.26
CA VAL A 149 -10.76 -0.97 -9.18
C VAL A 149 -10.40 -1.83 -10.38
N ALA A 150 -10.87 -1.42 -11.56
CA ALA A 150 -10.50 -2.06 -12.83
C ALA A 150 -9.01 -1.83 -13.13
N VAL A 151 -8.19 -2.87 -12.91
CA VAL A 151 -6.79 -2.89 -13.39
C VAL A 151 -6.82 -3.15 -14.90
N ARG A 152 -6.76 -2.07 -15.69
CA ARG A 152 -6.60 -2.09 -17.15
C ARG A 152 -5.25 -2.69 -17.54
#